data_AF-A0A7S9DXG5-F1
#
_entry.id   AF-A0A7S9DXG5-F1
#
_cell.length_a   1.000
_cell.length_b   1.000
_cell.length_c   1.000
_cell.angle_alpha   90.00
_cell.angle_beta   90.00
_cell.angle_gamma   90.00
#
_symmetry.space_group_name_H-M   'P 1'
#
loop_
_entity.id
_entity.type
_entity.pdbx_description
1 polymer ?
#
loop_
_entity_poly.entity_id
_entity_poly.type
_entity_poly.pdbx_seq_one_letter_code
_entity_poly.pdbx_strand_id
1 'polypeptide(L)'
;MALLESGVAAVADHHAAEYCAGGIIRLVCHGLDRGLGLAAGAVLSPTDPVLASTVQVGPPGETKERHDIRFNLTVEAGANDGLAFPFVHLAIAAIGVSAIGDWTMQWALEDLLWRVTAGVVAGLVIGKLGGWYVFTYLARVKAPGLSDKHPMSYSSEGVVALGALFCAYALAELIHGYGFLAVFVSAVMAKQAQPGDEYHAFSHHFMEQIERVMLVIFLLILGAYLANGILDALTWSGALLGVVVVFLIRPVAGLIGLAGCKLPFFGKLTMAFLGVRGVGSLYYLTYGENHGEFGDTTALWSAVMFTILLSIVVHGVIAPIMLKKAEKKAAHQLPEEHQ
;
A
#
# COMPACT_ATOMS: atom_id res chain seq x y z
N MET A 1 -13.27 -15.46 3.57
CA MET A 1 -12.60 -16.20 2.47
C MET A 1 -12.91 -15.56 1.13
N ALA A 2 -14.16 -15.62 0.64
CA ALA A 2 -14.55 -15.05 -0.66
C ALA A 2 -14.24 -13.56 -0.89
N LEU A 3 -14.36 -12.68 0.12
CA LEU A 3 -14.02 -11.24 -0.01
C LEU A 3 -12.52 -10.95 -0.06
N LEU A 4 -11.73 -11.73 0.68
CA LEU A 4 -10.27 -11.65 0.64
C LEU A 4 -9.73 -12.30 -0.63
N GLU A 5 -10.32 -13.41 -1.07
CA GLU A 5 -9.94 -14.08 -2.33
C GLU A 5 -10.34 -13.26 -3.56
N SER A 6 -11.56 -12.68 -3.59
CA SER A 6 -11.97 -11.78 -4.67
C SER A 6 -11.26 -10.42 -4.61
N GLY A 7 -10.97 -9.90 -3.41
CA GLY A 7 -10.21 -8.67 -3.22
C GLY A 7 -8.75 -8.83 -3.64
N VAL A 8 -8.06 -9.88 -3.18
CA VAL A 8 -6.64 -10.15 -3.51
C VAL A 8 -6.44 -10.49 -4.99
N ALA A 9 -7.39 -11.22 -5.62
CA ALA A 9 -7.34 -11.48 -7.05
C ALA A 9 -7.59 -10.20 -7.89
N ALA A 10 -8.56 -9.36 -7.49
CA ALA A 10 -8.82 -8.08 -8.15
C ALA A 10 -7.66 -7.07 -7.95
N VAL A 11 -7.01 -7.10 -6.79
CA VAL A 11 -5.77 -6.37 -6.47
C VAL A 11 -4.63 -6.86 -7.38
N ALA A 12 -4.41 -8.17 -7.52
CA ALA A 12 -3.34 -8.68 -8.39
C ALA A 12 -3.46 -8.21 -9.87
N ASP A 13 -4.67 -8.20 -10.45
CA ASP A 13 -4.91 -7.71 -11.83
C ASP A 13 -4.85 -6.18 -11.93
N HIS A 14 -5.27 -5.46 -10.88
CA HIS A 14 -5.20 -4.00 -10.78
C HIS A 14 -3.75 -3.50 -10.93
N HIS A 15 -2.80 -4.20 -10.33
CA HIS A 15 -1.43 -3.73 -10.21
C HIS A 15 -0.58 -4.03 -11.42
N ALA A 16 -0.80 -5.16 -12.09
CA ALA A 16 -0.13 -5.43 -13.36
C ALA A 16 -0.39 -4.29 -14.38
N ALA A 17 -1.59 -3.72 -14.41
CA ALA A 17 -1.93 -2.62 -15.32
C ALA A 17 -1.25 -1.29 -14.97
N GLU A 18 -1.13 -0.93 -13.68
CA GLU A 18 -0.42 0.28 -13.26
C GLU A 18 1.11 0.15 -13.41
N TYR A 19 1.68 -0.99 -13.04
CA TYR A 19 3.12 -1.25 -13.19
C TYR A 19 3.52 -1.35 -14.67
N CYS A 20 2.64 -1.86 -15.53
CA CYS A 20 2.85 -1.86 -16.99
C CYS A 20 2.67 -0.47 -17.64
N ALA A 21 2.20 0.55 -16.90
CA ALA A 21 2.03 1.89 -17.44
C ALA A 21 3.35 2.59 -17.79
N GLY A 22 4.51 2.00 -17.49
CA GLY A 22 5.83 2.51 -17.88
C GLY A 22 5.95 2.85 -19.38
N GLY A 23 5.25 2.12 -20.26
CA GLY A 23 5.17 2.44 -21.69
C GLY A 23 4.41 3.74 -21.99
N ILE A 24 3.31 4.00 -21.27
CA ILE A 24 2.52 5.24 -21.37
C ILE A 24 3.32 6.41 -20.77
N ILE A 25 4.01 6.19 -19.65
CA ILE A 25 4.85 7.18 -18.99
C ILE A 25 6.00 7.63 -19.90
N ARG A 26 6.64 6.68 -20.58
CA ARG A 26 7.68 6.98 -21.59
C ARG A 26 7.13 7.74 -22.80
N LEU A 27 5.88 7.46 -23.20
CA LEU A 27 5.21 8.17 -24.29
C LEU A 27 4.91 9.63 -23.91
N VAL A 28 4.44 9.86 -22.68
CA VAL A 28 4.12 11.20 -22.15
C VAL A 28 5.38 12.05 -21.94
N CYS A 29 6.48 11.43 -21.51
CA CYS A 29 7.75 12.10 -21.25
C CYS A 29 8.77 11.88 -22.37
N HIS A 30 8.40 12.18 -23.62
CA HIS A 30 9.22 12.06 -24.83
C HIS A 30 10.74 12.13 -24.56
N GLY A 31 11.44 10.99 -24.65
CA GLY A 31 12.90 10.92 -24.52
C GLY A 31 13.45 10.27 -23.24
N LEU A 32 12.60 9.81 -22.29
CA LEU A 32 13.09 9.03 -21.15
C LEU A 32 13.69 7.68 -21.57
N ASP A 33 14.79 7.31 -20.90
CA ASP A 33 15.29 5.94 -20.91
C ASP A 33 14.22 4.96 -20.40
N ARG A 34 14.26 3.73 -20.88
CA ARG A 34 13.26 2.71 -20.51
C ARG A 34 13.29 2.41 -19.01
N GLY A 35 14.48 2.34 -18.41
CA GLY A 35 14.64 2.14 -16.97
C GLY A 35 14.00 3.29 -16.17
N LEU A 36 14.18 4.53 -16.62
CA LEU A 36 13.63 5.72 -15.96
C LEU A 36 12.10 5.81 -16.07
N GLY A 37 11.52 5.43 -17.23
CA GLY A 37 10.07 5.33 -17.41
C GLY A 37 9.43 4.20 -16.58
N LEU A 38 10.11 3.06 -16.47
CA LEU A 38 9.71 1.97 -15.57
C LEU A 38 9.84 2.37 -14.11
N ALA A 39 10.90 3.07 -13.73
CA ALA A 39 11.12 3.58 -12.38
C ALA A 39 10.00 4.54 -11.99
N ALA A 40 9.67 5.50 -12.84
CA ALA A 40 8.54 6.40 -12.62
C ALA A 40 7.22 5.65 -12.44
N GLY A 41 6.95 4.61 -13.23
CA GLY A 41 5.76 3.76 -13.07
C GLY A 41 5.76 2.95 -11.77
N ALA A 42 6.87 2.31 -11.44
CA ALA A 42 7.03 1.51 -10.22
C ALA A 42 6.92 2.38 -8.96
N VAL A 43 7.49 3.57 -8.98
CA VAL A 43 7.47 4.54 -7.87
C VAL A 43 6.10 5.17 -7.69
N LEU A 44 5.41 5.47 -8.79
CA LEU A 44 4.11 6.17 -8.75
C LEU A 44 2.91 5.23 -8.71
N SER A 45 3.07 3.90 -8.82
CA SER A 45 1.97 2.93 -8.75
C SER A 45 1.50 2.53 -7.34
N PRO A 46 2.34 2.58 -6.29
CA PRO A 46 1.87 2.37 -4.93
C PRO A 46 0.91 3.47 -4.48
N THR A 47 -0.03 3.10 -3.64
CA THR A 47 -1.05 4.00 -3.09
C THR A 47 -1.03 3.95 -1.58
N ASP A 48 -1.22 5.11 -0.98
CA ASP A 48 -1.09 5.35 0.44
C ASP A 48 -2.36 6.04 1.00
N PRO A 49 -3.31 5.26 1.55
CA PRO A 49 -4.57 5.76 2.08
C PRO A 49 -4.36 6.51 3.39
N VAL A 50 -3.17 6.43 3.98
CA VAL A 50 -2.78 7.10 5.23
C VAL A 50 -2.84 8.62 5.08
N LEU A 51 -2.49 9.13 3.89
CA LEU A 51 -2.66 10.55 3.55
C LEU A 51 -4.11 10.99 3.35
N ALA A 52 -5.06 10.05 3.29
CA ALA A 52 -6.49 10.32 3.22
C ALA A 52 -7.24 9.51 4.27
N SER A 53 -7.09 9.89 5.54
CA SER A 53 -7.77 9.27 6.69
C SER A 53 -9.30 9.20 6.55
N THR A 54 -9.91 10.03 5.69
CA THR A 54 -11.35 9.95 5.35
C THR A 54 -11.73 8.71 4.53
N VAL A 55 -10.74 8.08 3.88
CA VAL A 55 -10.84 6.88 3.03
C VAL A 55 -10.53 5.61 3.83
N GLN A 56 -9.86 5.73 4.98
CA GLN A 56 -9.54 4.60 5.84
C GLN A 56 -10.76 4.10 6.62
N VAL A 57 -10.74 2.80 6.95
CA VAL A 57 -11.71 2.17 7.85
C VAL A 57 -11.52 2.72 9.26
N GLY A 58 -12.61 3.01 9.95
CA GLY A 58 -12.56 3.34 11.39
C GLY A 58 -12.17 2.14 12.26
N PRO A 59 -12.01 2.35 13.57
CA PRO A 59 -11.69 1.30 14.54
C PRO A 59 -12.61 0.06 14.45
N PRO A 60 -12.10 -1.15 14.76
CA PRO A 60 -12.92 -2.35 14.81
C PRO A 60 -14.17 -2.15 15.70
N GLY A 61 -15.36 -2.24 15.11
CA GLY A 61 -16.65 -2.19 15.84
C GLY A 61 -17.33 -0.82 15.95
N GLU A 62 -16.74 0.28 15.47
CA GLU A 62 -17.36 1.63 15.60
C GLU A 62 -18.47 1.91 14.58
N THR A 63 -18.49 1.23 13.43
CA THR A 63 -19.54 1.41 12.40
C THR A 63 -20.31 0.11 12.20
N LYS A 64 -21.62 0.15 12.50
CA LYS A 64 -22.55 -0.96 12.20
C LYS A 64 -22.74 -1.19 10.69
N GLU A 65 -22.29 -0.25 9.86
CA GLU A 65 -22.40 -0.32 8.40
C GLU A 65 -21.11 -0.81 7.76
N ARG A 66 -21.24 -1.84 6.92
CA ARG A 66 -20.15 -2.45 6.17
C ARG A 66 -19.64 -1.46 5.11
N HIS A 67 -18.42 -0.95 5.27
CA HIS A 67 -17.77 -0.10 4.27
C HIS A 67 -16.74 -0.89 3.43
N ASP A 68 -17.25 -1.70 2.49
CA ASP A 68 -16.41 -2.54 1.61
C ASP A 68 -15.39 -1.70 0.82
N ILE A 69 -15.76 -0.47 0.42
CA ILE A 69 -14.85 0.46 -0.28
C ILE A 69 -13.62 0.79 0.58
N ARG A 70 -13.81 1.20 1.83
CA ARG A 70 -12.71 1.63 2.72
C ARG A 70 -11.82 0.44 3.07
N PHE A 71 -12.44 -0.70 3.37
CA PHE A 71 -11.71 -1.94 3.67
C PHE A 71 -10.83 -2.36 2.50
N ASN A 72 -11.40 -2.39 1.29
CA ASN A 72 -10.65 -2.79 0.11
C ASN A 72 -9.53 -1.80 -0.23
N LEU A 73 -9.73 -0.49 -0.06
CA LEU A 73 -8.68 0.51 -0.27
C LEU A 73 -7.51 0.34 0.71
N THR A 74 -7.79 0.01 1.98
CA THR A 74 -6.75 -0.30 2.96
C THR A 74 -5.98 -1.58 2.62
N VAL A 75 -6.69 -2.64 2.19
CA VAL A 75 -6.06 -3.90 1.78
C VAL A 75 -5.22 -3.72 0.52
N GLU A 76 -5.73 -2.98 -0.46
CA GLU A 76 -5.02 -2.65 -1.70
C GLU A 76 -3.71 -1.93 -1.39
N ALA A 77 -3.76 -0.91 -0.55
CA ALA A 77 -2.57 -0.16 -0.16
C ALA A 77 -1.50 -1.02 0.53
N GLY A 78 -1.90 -1.84 1.51
CA GLY A 78 -0.96 -2.73 2.19
C GLY A 78 -0.36 -3.78 1.25
N ALA A 79 -1.14 -4.29 0.30
CA ALA A 79 -0.64 -5.21 -0.73
C ALA A 79 0.33 -4.51 -1.69
N ASN A 80 0.03 -3.26 -2.08
CA ASN A 80 0.88 -2.44 -2.94
C ASN A 80 2.24 -2.19 -2.34
N ASP A 81 2.28 -1.79 -1.07
CA ASP A 81 3.55 -1.53 -0.38
C ASP A 81 4.43 -2.78 -0.31
N GLY A 82 3.82 -3.97 -0.25
CA GLY A 82 4.52 -5.25 -0.30
C GLY A 82 4.99 -5.68 -1.70
N LEU A 83 4.29 -5.28 -2.76
CA LEU A 83 4.47 -5.79 -4.13
C LEU A 83 5.08 -4.78 -5.11
N ALA A 84 5.38 -3.55 -4.68
CA ALA A 84 6.03 -2.55 -5.52
C ALA A 84 7.49 -2.91 -5.86
N PHE A 85 8.20 -3.53 -4.92
CA PHE A 85 9.63 -3.79 -5.02
C PHE A 85 10.09 -4.63 -6.22
N PRO A 86 9.40 -5.71 -6.62
CA PRO A 86 9.70 -6.41 -7.86
C PRO A 86 9.82 -5.45 -9.04
N PHE A 87 8.92 -4.47 -9.15
CA PHE A 87 8.92 -3.52 -10.27
C PHE A 87 9.99 -2.44 -10.14
N VAL A 88 10.36 -2.07 -8.90
CA VAL A 88 11.52 -1.20 -8.66
C VAL A 88 12.81 -1.92 -9.08
N HIS A 89 12.98 -3.20 -8.72
CA HIS A 89 14.12 -4.02 -9.15
C HIS A 89 14.12 -4.23 -10.67
N LEU A 90 12.94 -4.40 -11.27
CA LEU A 90 12.80 -4.46 -12.74
C LEU A 90 13.30 -3.17 -13.39
N ALA A 91 12.93 -2.02 -12.84
CA ALA A 91 13.35 -0.72 -13.35
C ALA A 91 14.87 -0.54 -13.25
N ILE A 92 15.48 -0.97 -12.14
CA ILE A 92 16.93 -0.96 -11.94
C ILE A 92 17.63 -1.89 -12.94
N ALA A 93 17.15 -3.12 -13.09
CA ALA A 93 17.74 -4.10 -13.99
C ALA A 93 17.59 -3.72 -15.47
N ALA A 94 16.58 -2.91 -15.81
CA ALA A 94 16.32 -2.43 -17.16
C ALA A 94 17.15 -1.19 -17.55
N ILE A 95 17.88 -0.56 -16.62
CA ILE A 95 18.69 0.63 -16.90
C ILE A 95 19.76 0.30 -17.94
N GLY A 96 19.83 1.07 -19.02
CA GLY A 96 20.87 0.94 -20.04
C GLY A 96 20.75 -0.32 -20.91
N VAL A 97 19.69 -1.14 -20.72
CA VAL A 97 19.48 -2.36 -21.50
C VAL A 97 18.40 -2.15 -22.57
N SER A 98 18.74 -2.52 -23.81
CA SER A 98 17.88 -2.31 -24.98
C SER A 98 17.09 -3.55 -25.41
N ALA A 99 17.44 -4.74 -24.91
CA ALA A 99 16.81 -6.01 -25.28
C ALA A 99 16.47 -6.89 -24.06
N ILE A 100 15.43 -7.69 -24.21
CA ILE A 100 15.12 -8.78 -23.27
C ILE A 100 16.27 -9.79 -23.33
N GLY A 101 16.74 -10.25 -22.18
CA GLY A 101 17.83 -11.20 -22.07
C GLY A 101 17.89 -11.84 -20.68
N ASP A 102 19.06 -12.37 -20.31
CA ASP A 102 19.26 -13.14 -19.08
C ASP A 102 18.86 -12.35 -17.81
N TRP A 103 19.03 -11.03 -17.83
CA TRP A 103 18.61 -10.14 -16.74
C TRP A 103 17.10 -10.23 -16.43
N THR A 104 16.25 -10.44 -17.45
CA THR A 104 14.80 -10.58 -17.24
C THR A 104 14.43 -11.88 -16.56
N MET A 105 15.14 -12.96 -16.89
CA MET A 105 14.94 -14.27 -16.26
C MET A 105 15.46 -14.23 -14.82
N GLN A 106 16.61 -13.61 -14.60
CA GLN A 106 17.16 -13.41 -13.26
C GLN A 106 16.19 -12.61 -12.39
N TRP A 107 15.68 -11.48 -12.89
CA TRP A 107 14.65 -10.69 -12.21
C TRP A 107 13.40 -11.55 -11.91
N ALA A 108 12.90 -12.31 -12.88
CA ALA A 108 11.69 -13.11 -12.70
C ALA A 108 11.87 -14.21 -11.65
N LEU A 109 13.05 -14.83 -11.58
CA LEU A 109 13.33 -15.91 -10.62
C LEU A 109 13.72 -15.40 -9.24
N GLU A 110 14.57 -14.37 -9.19
CA GLU A 110 15.08 -13.81 -7.94
C GLU A 110 14.08 -12.82 -7.35
N ASP A 111 13.84 -11.70 -8.03
CA ASP A 111 13.03 -10.61 -7.50
C ASP A 111 11.54 -10.93 -7.47
N LEU A 112 11.01 -11.53 -8.53
CA LEU A 112 9.57 -11.81 -8.59
C LEU A 112 9.19 -13.13 -7.90
N LEU A 113 9.90 -14.23 -8.13
CA LEU A 113 9.51 -15.53 -7.57
C LEU A 113 10.07 -15.73 -6.16
N TRP A 114 11.40 -15.68 -5.99
CA TRP A 114 12.04 -15.99 -4.72
C TRP A 114 11.69 -14.96 -3.65
N ARG A 115 11.97 -13.67 -3.87
CA ARG A 115 11.79 -12.63 -2.83
C ARG A 115 10.34 -12.48 -2.38
N VAL A 116 9.38 -12.61 -3.31
CA VAL A 116 7.94 -12.63 -2.98
C VAL A 116 7.60 -13.88 -2.16
N THR A 117 8.00 -15.07 -2.60
CA THR A 117 7.72 -16.32 -1.88
C THR A 117 8.33 -16.29 -0.48
N ALA A 118 9.58 -15.85 -0.35
CA ALA A 118 10.28 -15.69 0.92
C ALA A 118 9.56 -14.72 1.85
N GLY A 119 9.13 -13.54 1.34
CA GLY A 119 8.34 -12.58 2.11
C GLY A 119 7.01 -13.17 2.60
N VAL A 120 6.27 -13.86 1.73
CA VAL A 120 5.02 -14.55 2.11
C VAL A 120 5.27 -15.60 3.19
N VAL A 121 6.29 -16.46 3.02
CA VAL A 121 6.63 -17.51 3.98
C VAL A 121 7.02 -16.92 5.34
N ALA A 122 7.89 -15.90 5.37
CA ALA A 122 8.28 -15.22 6.60
C ALA A 122 7.06 -14.60 7.32
N GLY A 123 6.19 -13.93 6.58
CA GLY A 123 4.95 -13.35 7.10
C GLY A 123 4.00 -14.42 7.67
N LEU A 124 3.81 -15.54 6.96
CA LEU A 124 2.99 -16.66 7.44
C LEU A 124 3.54 -17.27 8.74
N VAL A 125 4.87 -17.42 8.83
CA VAL A 125 5.54 -17.96 10.04
C VAL A 125 5.32 -17.01 11.22
N ILE A 126 5.66 -15.74 11.07
CA ILE A 126 5.55 -14.77 12.17
C ILE A 126 4.10 -14.51 12.55
N GLY A 127 3.19 -14.40 11.59
CA GLY A 127 1.76 -14.20 11.85
C GLY A 127 1.14 -15.38 12.62
N LYS A 128 1.50 -16.62 12.26
CA LYS A 128 1.06 -17.82 12.99
C LYS A 128 1.65 -17.89 14.40
N LEU A 129 2.95 -17.58 14.55
CA LEU A 129 3.60 -17.55 15.87
C LEU A 129 3.01 -16.47 16.77
N GLY A 130 2.74 -15.28 16.23
CA GLY A 130 2.08 -14.18 16.93
C GLY A 130 0.66 -14.56 17.38
N GLY A 131 -0.14 -15.14 16.47
CA GLY A 131 -1.48 -15.64 16.80
C GLY A 131 -1.45 -16.75 17.86
N TRP A 132 -0.49 -17.68 17.77
CA TRP A 132 -0.29 -18.73 18.77
C TRP A 132 0.14 -18.17 20.13
N TYR A 133 1.05 -17.19 20.17
CA TYR A 133 1.50 -16.56 21.41
C TYR A 133 0.34 -15.86 22.13
N VAL A 134 -0.45 -15.08 21.39
CA VAL A 134 -1.65 -14.41 21.91
C VAL A 134 -2.66 -15.43 22.44
N PHE A 135 -2.96 -16.47 21.66
CA PHE A 135 -3.93 -17.50 22.05
C PHE A 135 -3.46 -18.32 23.26
N THR A 136 -2.19 -18.66 23.35
CA THR A 136 -1.68 -19.56 24.41
C THR A 136 -1.40 -18.79 25.71
N TYR A 137 -0.92 -17.55 25.61
CA TYR A 137 -0.49 -16.77 26.77
C TYR A 137 -1.63 -15.91 27.35
N LEU A 138 -2.41 -15.20 26.53
CA LEU A 138 -3.48 -14.33 27.02
C LEU A 138 -4.76 -15.08 27.34
N ALA A 139 -5.15 -16.10 26.55
CA ALA A 139 -6.36 -16.87 26.86
C ALA A 139 -6.22 -17.69 28.17
N ARG A 140 -4.99 -18.06 28.57
CA ARG A 140 -4.73 -18.73 29.85
C ARG A 140 -4.84 -17.79 31.05
N VAL A 141 -4.62 -16.49 30.89
CA VAL A 141 -4.76 -15.51 31.99
C VAL A 141 -6.25 -15.19 32.26
N LYS A 142 -7.11 -15.30 31.24
CA LYS A 142 -8.59 -15.26 31.39
C LYS A 142 -9.18 -16.60 31.91
N ALA A 143 -8.50 -17.27 32.85
CA ALA A 143 -9.12 -18.40 33.55
C ALA A 143 -10.27 -17.89 34.46
N PRO A 144 -11.45 -18.54 34.48
CA PRO A 144 -12.60 -18.04 35.24
C PRO A 144 -12.35 -18.19 36.74
N GLY A 145 -12.06 -17.08 37.44
CA GLY A 145 -11.98 -17.06 38.90
C GLY A 145 -11.04 -16.04 39.54
N LEU A 146 -10.19 -15.33 38.78
CA LEU A 146 -9.26 -14.35 39.36
C LEU A 146 -9.67 -12.91 39.06
N SER A 147 -10.46 -12.37 39.99
CA SER A 147 -10.55 -10.97 40.45
C SER A 147 -9.91 -9.87 39.59
N ASP A 148 -10.77 -8.96 39.13
CA ASP A 148 -10.67 -7.59 38.58
C ASP A 148 -9.56 -6.62 39.06
N LYS A 149 -8.39 -7.07 39.50
CA LYS A 149 -7.39 -6.16 40.07
C LYS A 149 -5.98 -6.44 39.59
N HIS A 150 -5.75 -6.25 38.30
CA HIS A 150 -4.56 -5.60 37.76
C HIS A 150 -4.82 -5.35 36.27
N PRO A 151 -4.90 -4.09 35.79
CA PRO A 151 -4.79 -3.86 34.36
C PRO A 151 -3.38 -4.28 33.95
N MET A 152 -3.24 -5.49 33.38
CA MET A 152 -1.99 -5.90 32.78
C MET A 152 -1.60 -4.84 31.76
N SER A 153 -0.38 -4.35 31.91
CA SER A 153 0.14 -3.11 31.34
C SER A 153 -0.29 -2.87 29.90
N TYR A 154 -1.21 -1.93 29.71
CA TYR A 154 -1.68 -1.43 28.41
C TYR A 154 -0.51 -1.06 27.48
N SER A 155 0.64 -0.63 28.00
CA SER A 155 1.82 -0.29 27.19
C SER A 155 2.52 -1.48 26.51
N SER A 156 2.25 -2.73 26.91
CA SER A 156 2.98 -3.89 26.40
C SER A 156 2.44 -4.43 25.07
N GLU A 157 1.14 -4.27 24.79
CA GLU A 157 0.49 -4.89 23.64
C GLU A 157 0.84 -4.21 22.32
N GLY A 158 0.78 -2.88 22.26
CA GLY A 158 1.21 -2.11 21.10
C GLY A 158 2.70 -2.32 20.78
N VAL A 159 3.53 -2.48 21.81
CA VAL A 159 4.96 -2.79 21.66
C VAL A 159 5.18 -4.22 21.14
N VAL A 160 4.38 -5.19 21.57
CA VAL A 160 4.42 -6.57 21.04
C VAL A 160 3.99 -6.59 19.57
N ALA A 161 2.92 -5.88 19.21
CA ALA A 161 2.48 -5.75 17.82
C ALA A 161 3.59 -5.12 16.96
N LEU A 162 4.18 -4.01 17.41
CA LEU A 162 5.30 -3.36 16.73
C LEU A 162 6.53 -4.28 16.61
N GLY A 163 6.85 -5.02 17.67
CA GLY A 163 7.92 -6.02 17.66
C GLY A 163 7.66 -7.14 16.65
N ALA A 164 6.42 -7.62 16.52
CA ALA A 164 6.05 -8.62 15.54
C ALA A 164 6.18 -8.09 14.09
N LEU A 165 5.87 -6.81 13.85
CA LEU A 165 6.11 -6.16 12.56
C LEU A 165 7.61 -6.14 12.23
N PHE A 166 8.45 -5.68 13.18
CA PHE A 166 9.90 -5.68 12.97
C PHE A 166 10.48 -7.08 12.80
N CYS A 167 9.99 -8.08 13.53
CA CYS A 167 10.43 -9.46 13.36
C CYS A 167 10.03 -10.04 12.01
N ALA A 168 8.81 -9.76 11.52
CA ALA A 168 8.39 -10.17 10.18
C ALA A 168 9.27 -9.55 9.10
N TYR A 169 9.54 -8.24 9.21
CA TYR A 169 10.42 -7.53 8.31
C TYR A 169 11.84 -8.11 8.34
N ALA A 170 12.45 -8.21 9.53
CA ALA A 170 13.81 -8.69 9.69
C ALA A 170 13.99 -10.14 9.24
N LEU A 171 13.03 -11.03 9.54
CA LEU A 171 13.10 -12.42 9.11
C LEU A 171 13.07 -12.52 7.58
N ALA A 172 12.21 -11.75 6.92
CA ALA A 172 12.14 -11.73 5.47
C ALA A 172 13.47 -11.22 4.86
N GLU A 173 14.00 -10.11 5.37
CA GLU A 173 15.29 -9.57 4.90
C GLU A 173 16.44 -10.57 5.06
N LEU A 174 16.48 -11.32 6.18
CA LEU A 174 17.51 -12.35 6.44
C LEU A 174 17.50 -13.49 5.42
N ILE A 175 16.34 -13.83 4.86
CA ILE A 175 16.19 -14.85 3.82
C ILE A 175 16.12 -14.24 2.42
N HIS A 176 16.48 -12.96 2.27
CA HIS A 176 16.38 -12.19 1.03
C HIS A 176 14.96 -12.22 0.46
N GLY A 177 13.97 -11.88 1.28
CA GLY A 177 12.58 -11.70 0.90
C GLY A 177 12.10 -10.27 1.18
N TYR A 178 10.93 -9.91 0.65
CA TYR A 178 10.39 -8.56 0.84
C TYR A 178 9.81 -8.36 2.25
N GLY A 179 10.46 -7.51 3.05
CA GLY A 179 10.06 -7.20 4.42
C GLY A 179 8.64 -6.62 4.54
N PHE A 180 8.26 -5.66 3.70
CA PHE A 180 6.91 -5.08 3.72
C PHE A 180 5.82 -6.11 3.40
N LEU A 181 6.09 -7.02 2.44
CA LEU A 181 5.17 -8.11 2.12
C LEU A 181 5.01 -9.06 3.30
N ALA A 182 6.11 -9.41 3.98
CA ALA A 182 6.07 -10.24 5.17
C ALA A 182 5.27 -9.59 6.31
N VAL A 183 5.45 -8.28 6.52
CA VAL A 183 4.67 -7.50 7.48
C VAL A 183 3.18 -7.54 7.15
N PHE A 184 2.81 -7.29 5.89
CA PHE A 184 1.41 -7.34 5.43
C PHE A 184 0.78 -8.72 5.66
N VAL A 185 1.45 -9.79 5.21
CA VAL A 185 0.98 -11.17 5.37
C VAL A 185 0.88 -11.55 6.85
N SER A 186 1.86 -11.15 7.67
CA SER A 186 1.84 -11.37 9.13
C SER A 186 0.63 -10.71 9.79
N ALA A 187 0.34 -9.45 9.46
CA ALA A 187 -0.81 -8.73 9.99
C ALA A 187 -2.15 -9.35 9.56
N VAL A 188 -2.28 -9.76 8.31
CA VAL A 188 -3.47 -10.46 7.80
C VAL A 188 -3.68 -11.80 8.55
N MET A 189 -2.61 -12.58 8.73
CA MET A 189 -2.68 -13.85 9.45
C MET A 189 -3.02 -13.67 10.94
N ALA A 190 -2.42 -12.69 11.61
CA ALA A 190 -2.71 -12.37 13.00
C ALA A 190 -4.20 -11.99 13.18
N LYS A 191 -4.74 -11.18 12.26
CA LYS A 191 -6.16 -10.80 12.27
C LYS A 191 -7.10 -11.99 12.06
N GLN A 192 -6.73 -12.95 11.22
CA GLN A 192 -7.54 -14.16 10.98
C GLN A 192 -7.55 -15.12 12.17
N ALA A 193 -6.51 -15.13 12.99
CA ALA A 193 -6.39 -16.04 14.12
C ALA A 193 -7.40 -15.75 15.26
N GLN A 194 -8.03 -14.58 15.31
CA GLN A 194 -8.95 -14.22 16.39
C GLN A 194 -10.10 -13.29 15.94
N PRO A 195 -11.22 -13.84 15.41
CA PRO A 195 -12.32 -13.05 14.86
C PRO A 195 -13.17 -12.21 15.83
N GLY A 196 -12.77 -11.91 17.08
CA GLY A 196 -13.63 -11.09 17.95
C GLY A 196 -13.23 -10.94 19.42
N ASP A 197 -12.13 -10.25 19.72
CA ASP A 197 -11.79 -9.86 21.10
C ASP A 197 -11.38 -8.37 21.17
N GLU A 198 -11.68 -7.69 22.28
CA GLU A 198 -11.28 -6.31 22.61
C GLU A 198 -9.76 -6.05 22.47
N TYR A 199 -8.97 -7.13 22.42
CA TYR A 199 -7.53 -7.16 22.17
C TYR A 199 -7.08 -6.38 20.92
N HIS A 200 -7.95 -6.22 19.92
CA HIS A 200 -7.62 -5.49 18.68
C HIS A 200 -7.69 -3.97 18.81
N ALA A 201 -8.49 -3.42 19.73
CA ALA A 201 -8.74 -1.97 19.77
C ALA A 201 -7.50 -1.19 20.24
N PHE A 202 -6.78 -1.67 21.27
CA PHE A 202 -5.64 -0.94 21.81
C PHE A 202 -4.41 -0.98 20.91
N SER A 203 -4.02 -2.16 20.41
CA SER A 203 -2.90 -2.29 19.47
C SER A 203 -3.15 -1.49 18.19
N HIS A 204 -4.42 -1.41 17.75
CA HIS A 204 -4.81 -0.57 16.62
C HIS A 204 -4.61 0.92 16.93
N HIS A 205 -5.08 1.42 18.08
CA HIS A 205 -4.86 2.83 18.46
C HIS A 205 -3.39 3.20 18.63
N PHE A 206 -2.57 2.29 19.16
CA PHE A 206 -1.12 2.53 19.27
C PHE A 206 -0.45 2.64 17.89
N MET A 207 -0.77 1.72 16.98
CA MET A 207 -0.29 1.77 15.59
C MET A 207 -0.79 3.02 14.86
N GLU A 208 -2.06 3.39 15.05
CA GLU A 208 -2.67 4.60 14.50
C GLU A 208 -1.97 5.88 15.01
N GLN A 209 -1.55 5.91 16.27
CA GLN A 209 -0.76 7.02 16.82
C GLN A 209 0.62 7.11 16.17
N ILE A 210 1.31 5.98 16.00
CA ILE A 210 2.61 5.94 15.31
C ILE A 210 2.45 6.43 13.87
N GLU A 211 1.45 5.92 13.16
CA GLU A 211 1.10 6.31 11.79
C GLU A 211 0.87 7.82 11.68
N ARG A 212 0.07 8.40 12.59
CA ARG A 212 -0.19 9.85 12.64
C ARG A 212 1.07 10.67 12.89
N VAL A 213 1.97 10.23 13.77
CA VAL A 213 3.23 10.94 14.02
C VAL A 213 4.13 10.88 12.78
N MET A 214 4.27 9.71 12.16
CA MET A 214 5.05 9.55 10.93
C MET A 214 4.49 10.39 9.79
N LEU A 215 3.16 10.46 9.65
CA LEU A 215 2.47 11.33 8.71
C LEU A 215 2.81 12.80 8.88
N VAL A 216 2.76 13.31 10.11
CA VAL A 216 3.07 14.72 10.38
C VAL A 216 4.53 15.02 10.01
N ILE A 217 5.46 14.14 10.39
CA ILE A 217 6.87 14.26 10.02
C ILE A 217 7.02 14.27 8.49
N PHE A 218 6.36 13.34 7.80
CA PHE A 218 6.37 13.29 6.35
C PHE A 218 5.84 14.57 5.71
N LEU A 219 4.70 15.08 6.16
CA LEU A 219 4.10 16.31 5.62
C LEU A 219 5.01 17.54 5.86
N LEU A 220 5.73 17.58 6.99
CA LEU A 220 6.73 18.61 7.26
C LEU A 220 7.92 18.49 6.31
N ILE A 221 8.43 17.28 6.07
CA ILE A 221 9.51 17.04 5.11
C ILE A 221 9.05 17.44 3.70
N LEU A 222 7.89 16.96 3.25
CA LEU A 222 7.30 17.34 1.96
C LEU A 222 7.18 18.87 1.83
N GLY A 223 6.66 19.54 2.86
CA GLY A 223 6.56 21.00 2.91
C GLY A 223 7.93 21.70 2.83
N ALA A 224 8.95 21.17 3.51
CA ALA A 224 10.31 21.69 3.45
C ALA A 224 10.93 21.55 2.06
N TYR A 225 10.78 20.39 1.40
CA TYR A 225 11.24 20.19 0.03
C TYR A 225 10.53 21.16 -0.94
N LEU A 226 9.22 21.35 -0.80
CA LEU A 226 8.47 22.33 -1.61
C LEU A 226 8.98 23.75 -1.39
N ALA A 227 9.25 24.15 -0.15
CA ALA A 227 9.77 25.47 0.18
C ALA A 227 11.20 25.72 -0.33
N ASN A 228 12.01 24.65 -0.48
CA ASN A 228 13.38 24.73 -1.01
C ASN A 228 13.45 24.58 -2.54
N GLY A 229 12.34 24.73 -3.26
CA GLY A 229 12.37 24.76 -4.72
C GLY A 229 12.52 23.39 -5.37
N ILE A 230 12.09 22.29 -4.74
CA ILE A 230 12.11 20.96 -5.37
C ILE A 230 11.31 20.91 -6.69
N LEU A 231 10.38 21.85 -6.89
CA LEU A 231 9.59 21.97 -8.12
C LEU A 231 10.25 22.86 -9.18
N ASP A 232 11.42 23.45 -8.93
CA ASP A 232 12.10 24.32 -9.90
C ASP A 232 12.58 23.54 -11.13
N ALA A 233 12.89 22.25 -10.95
CA ALA A 233 13.21 21.32 -12.04
C ALA A 233 11.97 20.60 -12.61
N LEU A 234 10.74 21.00 -12.22
CA LEU A 234 9.51 20.43 -12.76
C LEU A 234 9.33 20.83 -14.23
N THR A 235 9.40 19.84 -15.10
CA THR A 235 9.12 20.01 -16.52
C THR A 235 7.62 19.91 -16.80
N TRP A 236 7.16 20.50 -17.91
CA TRP A 236 5.78 20.34 -18.37
C TRP A 236 5.39 18.88 -18.60
N SER A 237 6.32 18.06 -19.09
CA SER A 237 6.12 16.61 -19.24
C SER A 237 6.00 15.91 -17.89
N GLY A 238 6.80 16.29 -16.89
CA GLY A 238 6.67 15.78 -15.51
C GLY A 238 5.34 16.17 -14.85
N ALA A 239 4.89 17.42 -15.06
CA ALA A 239 3.58 17.85 -14.58
C ALA A 239 2.43 17.10 -15.26
N LEU A 240 2.50 16.94 -16.59
CA LEU A 240 1.53 16.16 -17.37
C LEU A 240 1.51 14.70 -16.91
N LEU A 241 2.68 14.10 -16.64
CA LEU A 241 2.79 12.77 -16.08
C LEU A 241 2.00 12.64 -14.78
N GLY A 242 2.18 13.56 -13.82
CA GLY A 242 1.44 13.52 -12.56
C GLY A 242 -0.07 13.63 -12.75
N VAL A 243 -0.52 14.51 -13.65
CA VAL A 243 -1.95 14.65 -14.00
C VAL A 243 -2.49 13.36 -14.63
N VAL A 244 -1.77 12.78 -15.58
CA VAL A 244 -2.16 11.54 -16.27
C VAL A 244 -2.18 10.37 -15.28
N VAL A 245 -1.22 10.28 -14.37
CA VAL A 245 -1.19 9.24 -13.34
C VAL A 245 -2.42 9.31 -12.43
N VAL A 246 -2.77 10.50 -11.94
CA VAL A 246 -3.89 10.70 -11.01
C VAL A 246 -5.26 10.58 -11.69
N PHE A 247 -5.45 11.19 -12.86
CA PHE A 247 -6.78 11.30 -13.48
C PHE A 247 -7.07 10.26 -14.55
N LEU A 248 -6.07 9.57 -15.08
CA LEU A 248 -6.25 8.60 -16.16
C LEU A 248 -5.74 7.21 -15.80
N ILE A 249 -4.44 7.06 -15.52
CA ILE A 249 -3.83 5.74 -15.28
C ILE A 249 -4.49 5.07 -14.08
N ARG A 250 -4.59 5.78 -12.94
CA ARG A 250 -5.16 5.23 -11.72
C ARG A 250 -6.63 4.81 -11.90
N PRO A 251 -7.55 5.67 -12.39
CA PRO A 251 -8.95 5.27 -12.58
C PRO A 251 -9.13 4.14 -13.61
N VAL A 252 -8.35 4.15 -14.70
CA VAL A 252 -8.45 3.12 -15.75
C VAL A 252 -7.94 1.77 -15.23
N ALA A 253 -6.74 1.74 -14.64
CA ALA A 253 -6.19 0.52 -14.07
C ALA A 253 -7.07 -0.03 -12.96
N GLY A 254 -7.63 0.85 -12.11
CA GLY A 254 -8.56 0.46 -11.07
C GLY A 254 -9.87 -0.12 -11.59
N LEU A 255 -10.44 0.46 -12.66
CA LEU A 255 -11.64 -0.12 -13.28
C LEU A 255 -11.36 -1.46 -13.97
N ILE A 256 -10.17 -1.64 -14.55
CA ILE A 256 -9.74 -2.92 -15.13
C ILE A 256 -9.61 -3.98 -14.04
N GLY A 257 -8.89 -3.69 -12.94
CA GLY A 257 -8.75 -4.63 -11.82
C GLY A 257 -10.08 -4.95 -11.13
N LEU A 258 -11.00 -3.98 -11.08
CA LEU A 258 -12.35 -4.17 -10.52
C LEU A 258 -13.37 -4.70 -11.54
N ALA A 259 -12.97 -5.08 -12.75
CA ALA A 259 -13.89 -5.56 -13.78
C ALA A 259 -14.69 -6.78 -13.29
N GLY A 260 -14.04 -7.72 -12.60
CA GLY A 260 -14.66 -8.92 -12.00
C GLY A 260 -15.44 -8.69 -10.70
N CYS A 261 -15.35 -7.50 -10.09
CA CYS A 261 -16.04 -7.20 -8.83
C CYS A 261 -17.55 -6.96 -9.06
N LYS A 262 -18.42 -7.40 -8.14
CA LYS A 262 -19.88 -7.19 -8.24
C LYS A 262 -20.35 -5.81 -7.75
N LEU A 263 -19.42 -4.93 -7.36
CA LEU A 263 -19.74 -3.60 -6.85
C LEU A 263 -20.38 -2.73 -7.95
N PRO A 264 -21.37 -1.87 -7.64
CA PRO A 264 -21.94 -0.95 -8.62
C PRO A 264 -20.87 -0.06 -9.27
N PHE A 265 -21.08 0.35 -10.54
CA PHE A 265 -20.07 1.12 -11.29
C PHE A 265 -19.57 2.36 -10.55
N PHE A 266 -20.46 3.09 -9.87
CA PHE A 266 -20.06 4.25 -9.09
C PHE A 266 -19.14 3.89 -7.90
N GLY A 267 -19.37 2.74 -7.27
CA GLY A 267 -18.50 2.19 -6.23
C GLY A 267 -17.14 1.79 -6.80
N LYS A 268 -17.13 1.11 -7.96
CA LYS A 268 -15.89 0.75 -8.66
C LYS A 268 -15.08 1.99 -9.04
N LEU A 269 -15.73 3.00 -9.62
CA LEU A 269 -15.07 4.26 -9.98
C LEU A 269 -14.56 5.00 -8.74
N THR A 270 -15.30 4.95 -7.63
CA THR A 270 -14.84 5.53 -6.36
C THR A 270 -13.59 4.83 -5.85
N MET A 271 -13.56 3.50 -5.82
CA MET A 271 -12.35 2.75 -5.45
C MET A 271 -11.19 3.01 -6.41
N ALA A 272 -11.46 2.95 -7.72
CA ALA A 272 -10.45 3.18 -8.75
C ALA A 272 -9.85 4.58 -8.66
N PHE A 273 -10.66 5.61 -8.37
CA PHE A 273 -10.18 6.98 -8.26
C PHE A 273 -9.46 7.26 -6.92
N LEU A 274 -9.91 6.70 -5.79
CA LEU A 274 -9.37 7.02 -4.46
C LEU A 274 -8.02 6.34 -4.10
N GLY A 275 -7.18 6.09 -5.10
CA GLY A 275 -5.79 5.63 -4.91
C GLY A 275 -4.84 6.80 -4.70
N VAL A 276 -4.75 7.27 -3.47
CA VAL A 276 -3.91 8.43 -3.12
C VAL A 276 -2.44 8.04 -3.24
N ARG A 277 -1.63 8.84 -3.93
CA ARG A 277 -0.16 8.70 -3.95
C ARG A 277 0.44 9.28 -2.68
N GLY A 278 1.44 8.62 -2.10
CA GLY A 278 1.99 9.03 -0.81
C GLY A 278 3.40 8.61 -0.50
N VAL A 279 3.65 8.31 0.78
CA VAL A 279 5.00 8.21 1.36
C VAL A 279 5.83 7.12 0.69
N GLY A 280 5.19 5.99 0.36
CA GLY A 280 5.83 4.86 -0.31
C GLY A 280 6.57 5.25 -1.59
N SER A 281 6.01 6.17 -2.39
CA SER A 281 6.68 6.65 -3.61
C SER A 281 8.06 7.26 -3.34
N LEU A 282 8.23 8.04 -2.27
CA LEU A 282 9.55 8.61 -1.95
C LEU A 282 10.54 7.52 -1.51
N TYR A 283 10.06 6.54 -0.76
CA TYR A 283 10.87 5.41 -0.36
C TYR A 283 11.36 4.59 -1.55
N TYR A 284 10.49 4.27 -2.52
CA TYR A 284 10.90 3.55 -3.73
C TYR A 284 11.82 4.38 -4.62
N LEU A 285 11.60 5.69 -4.70
CA LEU A 285 12.46 6.59 -5.47
C LEU A 285 13.88 6.65 -4.90
N THR A 286 13.98 6.89 -3.58
CA THR A 286 15.27 6.88 -2.87
C THR A 286 15.95 5.52 -2.95
N TYR A 287 15.21 4.43 -2.80
CA TYR A 287 15.76 3.09 -2.94
C TYR A 287 16.35 2.88 -4.34
N GLY A 288 15.59 3.23 -5.39
CA GLY A 288 16.04 3.15 -6.77
C GLY A 288 17.32 3.95 -7.00
N GLU A 289 17.35 5.21 -6.57
CA GLU A 289 18.52 6.09 -6.72
C GLU A 289 19.78 5.55 -6.01
N ASN A 290 19.62 4.87 -4.87
CA ASN A 290 20.76 4.31 -4.14
C ASN A 290 21.26 2.97 -4.69
N HIS A 291 20.46 2.27 -5.51
CA HIS A 291 20.79 0.93 -6.02
C HIS A 291 20.91 0.84 -7.55
N GLY A 292 20.49 1.88 -8.27
CA GLY A 292 20.55 1.95 -9.73
C GLY A 292 21.25 3.20 -10.22
N GLU A 293 21.95 3.10 -11.34
CA GLU A 293 22.65 4.20 -11.98
C GLU A 293 21.72 4.97 -12.92
N PHE A 294 20.71 5.65 -12.37
CA PHE A 294 19.69 6.37 -13.13
C PHE A 294 20.14 7.71 -13.73
N GLY A 295 21.36 8.17 -13.42
CA GLY A 295 21.87 9.46 -13.88
C GLY A 295 21.23 10.64 -13.14
N ASP A 296 20.89 11.71 -13.86
CA ASP A 296 20.21 12.87 -13.26
C ASP A 296 18.72 12.57 -13.02
N THR A 297 18.39 12.37 -11.75
CA THR A 297 17.03 12.08 -11.26
C THR A 297 16.27 13.34 -10.82
N THR A 298 16.85 14.54 -10.94
CA THR A 298 16.28 15.78 -10.39
C THR A 298 14.88 16.05 -10.93
N ALA A 299 14.69 15.91 -12.25
CA ALA A 299 13.38 16.09 -12.89
C ALA A 299 12.36 15.01 -12.46
N LEU A 300 12.82 13.78 -12.20
CA LEU A 300 11.96 12.69 -11.70
C LEU A 300 11.50 12.98 -10.27
N TRP A 301 12.41 13.45 -9.41
CA TRP A 301 12.10 13.92 -8.06
C TRP A 301 11.05 15.02 -8.08
N SER A 302 11.22 16.06 -8.92
CA SER A 302 10.22 17.12 -9.07
C SER A 302 8.86 16.59 -9.55
N ALA A 303 8.84 15.67 -10.52
CA ALA A 303 7.61 15.09 -11.05
C ALA A 303 6.89 14.21 -10.01
N VAL A 304 7.61 13.39 -9.24
CA VAL A 304 7.04 12.57 -8.16
C VAL A 304 6.48 13.45 -7.05
N MET A 305 7.23 14.47 -6.62
CA MET A 305 6.79 15.41 -5.59
C MET A 305 5.55 16.20 -6.03
N PHE A 306 5.52 16.66 -7.29
CA PHE A 306 4.34 17.28 -7.87
C PHE A 306 3.14 16.33 -7.89
N THR A 307 3.35 15.07 -8.26
CA THR A 307 2.28 14.05 -8.32
C THR A 307 1.70 13.76 -6.94
N ILE A 308 2.55 13.65 -5.91
CA ILE A 308 2.13 13.48 -4.52
C ILE A 308 1.32 14.71 -4.07
N LEU A 309 1.83 15.92 -4.31
CA LEU A 309 1.13 17.17 -3.96
C LEU A 309 -0.24 17.26 -4.65
N LEU A 310 -0.30 17.01 -5.96
CA LEU A 310 -1.53 17.00 -6.74
C LEU A 310 -2.51 15.97 -6.16
N SER A 311 -2.04 14.75 -5.88
CA SER A 311 -2.85 13.69 -5.30
C SER A 311 -3.42 14.08 -3.94
N ILE A 312 -2.61 14.64 -3.03
CA ILE A 312 -3.06 15.07 -1.70
C ILE A 312 -4.17 16.12 -1.82
N VAL A 313 -3.99 17.13 -2.67
CA VAL A 313 -4.98 18.20 -2.86
C VAL A 313 -6.27 17.66 -3.49
N VAL A 314 -6.16 16.90 -4.58
CA VAL A 314 -7.31 16.38 -5.33
C VAL A 314 -8.12 15.41 -4.46
N HIS A 315 -7.48 14.42 -3.84
CA HIS A 315 -8.17 13.42 -3.04
C HIS A 315 -8.64 13.99 -1.70
N GLY A 316 -7.90 14.89 -1.07
CA GLY A 316 -8.32 15.56 0.17
C GLY A 316 -9.65 16.31 0.03
N VAL A 317 -9.91 16.89 -1.16
CA VAL A 317 -11.18 17.58 -1.46
C VAL A 317 -12.26 16.61 -1.95
N ILE A 318 -11.92 15.66 -2.83
CA ILE A 318 -12.89 14.85 -3.55
C ILE A 318 -13.35 13.61 -2.75
N ALA A 319 -12.47 13.03 -1.92
CA ALA A 319 -12.75 11.77 -1.23
C ALA A 319 -14.00 11.81 -0.35
N PRO A 320 -14.21 12.80 0.55
CA PRO A 320 -15.41 12.85 1.38
C PRO A 320 -16.70 12.98 0.55
N ILE A 321 -16.63 13.69 -0.59
CA ILE A 321 -17.76 13.91 -1.49
C ILE A 321 -18.13 12.61 -2.20
N MET A 322 -17.15 11.88 -2.72
CA MET A 322 -17.39 10.63 -3.44
C MET A 322 -17.89 9.53 -2.51
N LEU A 323 -17.30 9.38 -1.33
CA LEU A 323 -17.73 8.39 -0.33
C LEU A 323 -19.17 8.62 0.10
N LYS A 324 -19.54 9.87 0.45
CA LYS A 324 -20.92 10.23 0.80
C LYS A 324 -21.89 9.99 -0.36
N LYS A 325 -21.48 10.21 -1.60
CA LYS A 325 -22.31 9.91 -2.78
C LYS A 325 -22.44 8.40 -3.01
N ALA A 326 -21.41 7.62 -2.75
CA ALA A 326 -21.43 6.16 -2.86
C ALA A 326 -22.34 5.55 -1.79
N GLU A 327 -22.30 6.08 -0.57
CA GLU A 327 -23.21 5.75 0.54
C GLU A 327 -24.67 6.01 0.14
N LYS A 328 -24.99 7.23 -0.30
CA LYS A 328 -26.35 7.60 -0.76
C LYS A 328 -26.89 6.73 -1.90
N LYS A 329 -26.01 6.18 -2.74
CA LYS A 329 -26.38 5.33 -3.88
C LYS A 329 -26.39 3.83 -3.52
N ALA A 330 -26.17 3.46 -2.26
CA ALA A 330 -25.94 2.08 -1.84
C ALA A 330 -24.83 1.38 -2.67
N ALA A 331 -23.87 2.15 -3.18
CA ALA A 331 -22.78 1.69 -4.02
C ALA A 331 -21.49 1.40 -3.22
N HIS A 332 -21.58 1.38 -1.89
CA HIS A 332 -20.48 1.20 -0.96
C HIS A 332 -20.38 -0.21 -0.39
N GLN A 333 -21.36 -1.07 -0.72
CA GLN A 333 -21.48 -2.46 -0.31
C GLN A 333 -21.67 -3.34 -1.53
N LEU A 334 -21.15 -4.56 -1.48
CA LEU A 334 -21.52 -5.58 -2.44
C LEU A 334 -23.02 -5.91 -2.32
N PRO A 335 -23.73 -6.16 -3.43
CA PRO A 335 -25.10 -6.65 -3.36
C PRO A 335 -25.17 -7.89 -2.48
N GLU A 336 -26.08 -7.93 -1.51
CA GLU A 336 -26.29 -9.14 -0.72
C GLU A 336 -26.65 -10.28 -1.67
N GLU A 337 -25.86 -11.35 -1.68
CA GLU A 337 -26.30 -12.60 -2.27
C GLU A 337 -27.47 -13.08 -1.41
N HIS A 338 -28.69 -12.99 -1.94
CA HIS A 338 -29.83 -13.75 -1.42
C HIS A 338 -29.43 -15.24 -1.45
N GLN A 339 -28.92 -15.75 -0.33
CA GLN A 339 -28.87 -17.18 -0.03
C GLN A 339 -30.15 -17.56 0.73
#